data_AF-A0A7X2ZC15-F1
#
_entry.id   AF-A0A7X2ZC15-F1
#
_cell.length_a   1.000
_cell.length_b   1.000
_cell.length_c   1.000
_cell.angle_alpha   90.00
_cell.angle_beta   90.00
_cell.angle_gamma   90.00
#
_symmetry.space_group_name_H-M   'P 1'
#
loop_
_entity.id
_entity.type
_entity.pdbx_description
1 polymer ?
#
loop_
_entity_poly.entity_id
_entity_poly.type
_entity_poly.pdbx_seq_one_letter_code
_entity_poly.pdbx_strand_id
1 'polypeptide(L)'
;MIDTVRMYGDYLIDYNKIDSLPWTNIYTYEHPDDTGMLGEVREYKKKGSLLYIKYNVDTRRLLVEVSIPKYLYGNNVRIIMDSDIPIFFRKLNNQLWNDFYLFPRHDSAYWTVTRMDVCWNFQVGGAVREYIDVFGQIHVPKYTTRVYGDRETVEWMNKSIRMSFYDKEREVLARKVSKEIVEAANGLLRFECNIRNSRLLKKFSANRWAGELLC
;
A
#
# COMPACT_ATOMS: atom_id res chain seq x y z
N MET A 1 12.82 -1.87 -0.61
CA MET A 1 12.05 -2.17 0.63
C MET A 1 10.56 -1.93 0.38
N ILE A 2 9.64 -2.67 1.01
CA ILE A 2 8.19 -2.47 0.80
C ILE A 2 7.69 -1.20 1.53
N ASP A 3 6.89 -0.37 0.87
CA ASP A 3 6.14 0.74 1.50
C ASP A 3 4.67 0.35 1.66
N THR A 4 3.93 0.23 0.55
CA THR A 4 2.51 -0.06 0.57
C THR A 4 2.22 -1.39 -0.09
N VAL A 5 1.33 -2.18 0.52
CA VAL A 5 0.85 -3.44 -0.05
C VAL A 5 -0.67 -3.40 -0.15
N ARG A 6 -1.19 -3.95 -1.25
CA ARG A 6 -2.60 -4.32 -1.37
C ARG A 6 -2.68 -5.82 -1.59
N MET A 7 -3.35 -6.51 -0.70
CA MET A 7 -3.45 -7.97 -0.70
C MET A 7 -4.86 -8.42 -0.36
N TYR A 8 -5.22 -9.64 -0.77
CA TYR A 8 -6.46 -10.27 -0.34
C TYR A 8 -6.23 -11.61 0.33
N GLY A 9 -7.17 -12.00 1.18
CA GLY A 9 -7.28 -13.32 1.78
C GLY A 9 -8.75 -13.67 1.98
N ASP A 10 -9.02 -14.95 2.22
CA ASP A 10 -10.38 -15.44 2.42
C ASP A 10 -10.71 -15.47 3.91
N TYR A 11 -11.73 -14.73 4.34
CA TYR A 11 -12.07 -14.52 5.74
C TYR A 11 -13.55 -14.73 5.99
N LEU A 12 -13.87 -15.14 7.21
CA LEU A 12 -15.20 -15.28 7.74
C LEU A 12 -15.45 -14.17 8.76
N ILE A 13 -16.68 -13.66 8.74
CA ILE A 13 -17.24 -12.76 9.73
C ILE A 13 -18.53 -13.42 10.22
N ASP A 14 -18.79 -13.34 11.53
CA ASP A 14 -20.11 -13.68 12.07
C ASP A 14 -21.17 -12.76 11.44
N TYR A 15 -22.06 -13.33 10.62
CA TYR A 15 -23.10 -12.57 9.91
C TYR A 15 -23.98 -11.75 10.86
N ASN A 16 -24.18 -12.19 12.10
CA ASN A 16 -24.96 -11.43 13.08
C ASN A 16 -24.25 -10.16 13.55
N LYS A 17 -22.93 -10.08 13.37
CA LYS A 17 -22.10 -8.93 13.76
C LYS A 17 -21.80 -8.00 12.60
N ILE A 18 -21.97 -8.44 11.36
CA ILE A 18 -21.47 -7.72 10.18
C ILE A 18 -21.99 -6.28 10.10
N ASP A 19 -23.25 -6.04 10.45
CA ASP A 19 -23.85 -4.71 10.41
C ASP A 19 -23.40 -3.80 11.56
N SER A 20 -22.91 -4.38 12.66
CA SER A 20 -22.40 -3.63 13.83
C SER A 20 -20.94 -3.21 13.69
N LEU A 21 -20.24 -3.71 12.67
CA LEU A 21 -18.83 -3.42 12.43
C LEU A 21 -18.62 -2.00 11.89
N PRO A 22 -17.41 -1.43 12.00
CA PRO A 22 -17.16 -0.02 11.72
C PRO A 22 -17.09 0.33 10.22
N TRP A 23 -17.84 -0.38 9.37
CA TRP A 23 -17.90 -0.13 7.93
C TRP A 23 -18.28 1.33 7.64
N THR A 24 -17.61 1.93 6.67
CA THR A 24 -17.90 3.30 6.23
C THR A 24 -18.84 3.34 5.04
N ASN A 25 -18.80 2.32 4.18
CA ASN A 25 -19.65 2.23 2.99
C ASN A 25 -20.15 0.79 2.78
N ILE A 26 -21.31 0.67 2.15
CA ILE A 26 -21.93 -0.59 1.72
C ILE A 26 -22.28 -0.42 0.24
N TYR A 27 -21.92 -1.42 -0.57
CA TYR A 27 -22.23 -1.46 -1.99
C TYR A 27 -22.96 -2.75 -2.31
N THR A 28 -24.01 -2.66 -3.11
CA THR A 28 -24.67 -3.81 -3.72
C THR A 28 -24.34 -3.86 -5.22
N TYR A 29 -24.23 -5.07 -5.77
CA TYR A 29 -23.98 -5.27 -7.19
C TYR A 29 -24.74 -6.50 -7.69
N GLU A 30 -25.18 -6.48 -8.94
CA GLU A 30 -25.73 -7.69 -9.57
C GLU A 30 -24.59 -8.64 -9.93
N HIS A 31 -24.74 -9.93 -9.61
CA HIS A 31 -23.77 -10.93 -9.98
C HIS A 31 -23.64 -10.99 -11.51
N PRO A 32 -22.41 -10.92 -12.06
CA PRO A 32 -22.19 -10.95 -13.51
C PRO A 32 -22.69 -12.24 -14.17
N ASP A 33 -22.68 -13.33 -13.40
CA ASP A 33 -22.92 -14.69 -13.88
C ASP A 33 -24.32 -15.20 -13.50
N ASP A 34 -25.10 -14.45 -12.72
CA ASP A 34 -26.41 -14.87 -12.24
C ASP A 34 -27.39 -13.69 -12.21
N THR A 35 -28.29 -13.66 -13.20
CA THR A 35 -29.24 -12.56 -13.41
C THR A 35 -30.24 -12.50 -12.27
N GLY A 36 -30.01 -11.59 -11.32
CA GLY A 36 -30.94 -11.26 -10.24
C GLY A 36 -30.39 -11.49 -8.83
N MET A 37 -29.26 -12.18 -8.66
CA MET A 37 -28.62 -12.28 -7.35
C MET A 37 -27.83 -10.99 -7.08
N LEU A 38 -28.12 -10.33 -5.96
CA LEU A 38 -27.38 -9.16 -5.49
C LEU A 38 -26.28 -9.61 -4.55
N GLY A 39 -25.05 -9.30 -4.90
CA GLY A 39 -23.90 -9.41 -4.00
C GLY A 39 -23.69 -8.14 -3.19
N GLU A 40 -22.96 -8.28 -2.09
CA GLU A 40 -22.70 -7.19 -1.15
C GLU A 40 -21.21 -7.02 -0.86
N VAL A 41 -20.79 -5.76 -0.78
CA VAL A 41 -19.44 -5.37 -0.40
C VAL A 41 -19.50 -4.34 0.71
N ARG A 42 -18.77 -4.60 1.79
CA ARG A 42 -18.52 -3.67 2.89
C ARG A 42 -17.14 -3.04 2.73
N GLU A 43 -17.05 -1.72 2.90
CA GLU A 43 -15.80 -0.99 2.83
C GLU A 43 -15.54 -0.22 4.12
N TYR A 44 -14.28 -0.25 4.58
CA TYR A 44 -13.76 0.60 5.62
C TYR A 44 -12.70 1.55 5.04
N LYS A 45 -13.04 2.83 4.99
CA LYS A 45 -12.19 3.92 4.52
C LYS A 45 -12.41 5.16 5.38
N LYS A 46 -11.87 5.12 6.60
CA LYS A 46 -11.97 6.23 7.55
C LYS A 46 -10.78 7.20 7.39
N LYS A 47 -11.04 8.50 7.35
CA LYS A 47 -9.99 9.53 7.36
C LYS A 47 -9.09 9.35 8.59
N GLY A 48 -7.77 9.28 8.38
CA GLY A 48 -6.79 9.04 9.44
C GLY A 48 -6.55 7.57 9.76
N SER A 49 -7.34 6.63 9.22
CA SER A 49 -7.03 5.20 9.31
C SER A 49 -5.79 4.86 8.46
N LEU A 50 -4.98 3.95 8.97
CA LEU A 50 -3.83 3.37 8.27
C LEU A 50 -4.22 2.16 7.43
N LEU A 51 -5.42 1.61 7.63
CA LEU A 51 -5.98 0.50 6.87
C LEU A 51 -7.11 0.99 5.97
N TYR A 52 -7.06 0.53 4.73
CA TYR A 52 -8.20 0.46 3.83
C TYR A 52 -8.63 -1.00 3.71
N ILE A 53 -9.92 -1.29 3.93
CA ILE A 53 -10.45 -2.65 3.87
C ILE A 53 -11.67 -2.69 2.97
N LYS A 54 -11.78 -3.73 2.16
CA LYS A 54 -12.95 -4.05 1.36
C LYS A 54 -13.27 -5.53 1.51
N TYR A 55 -14.44 -5.87 2.04
CA TYR A 55 -14.88 -7.23 2.26
C TYR A 55 -16.07 -7.54 1.35
N ASN A 56 -15.96 -8.58 0.54
CA ASN A 56 -17.08 -9.08 -0.25
C ASN A 56 -17.77 -10.20 0.53
N VAL A 57 -19.05 -10.00 0.84
CA VAL A 57 -19.81 -10.86 1.77
C VAL A 57 -20.07 -12.23 1.18
N ASP A 58 -20.33 -12.29 -0.13
CA ASP A 58 -20.69 -13.52 -0.84
C ASP A 58 -19.47 -14.42 -1.04
N THR A 59 -18.38 -13.83 -1.53
CA THR A 59 -17.13 -14.54 -1.83
C THR A 59 -16.23 -14.67 -0.62
N ARG A 60 -16.56 -14.03 0.51
CA ARG A 60 -15.77 -14.02 1.74
C ARG A 60 -14.35 -13.48 1.56
N ARG A 61 -14.14 -12.67 0.52
CA ARG A 61 -12.83 -12.15 0.17
C ARG A 61 -12.61 -10.79 0.83
N LEU A 62 -11.58 -10.71 1.66
CA LEU A 62 -11.11 -9.48 2.28
C LEU A 62 -9.92 -8.93 1.49
N LEU A 63 -10.03 -7.69 1.04
CA LEU A 63 -8.93 -6.92 0.47
C LEU A 63 -8.47 -5.89 1.49
N VAL A 64 -7.17 -5.83 1.74
CA VAL A 64 -6.51 -4.87 2.63
C VAL A 64 -5.49 -4.08 1.83
N GLU A 65 -5.49 -2.76 1.97
CA GLU A 65 -4.40 -1.88 1.54
C GLU A 65 -3.84 -1.12 2.75
N VAL A 66 -2.51 -1.11 2.87
CA VAL A 66 -1.81 -0.52 4.02
C VAL A 66 -0.38 -0.12 3.66
N SER A 67 0.05 1.05 4.13
CA SER A 67 1.48 1.42 4.19
C SER A 67 2.09 0.78 5.43
N ILE A 68 2.92 -0.24 5.24
CA ILE A 68 3.56 -1.00 6.31
C ILE A 68 4.39 -0.09 7.24
N PRO A 69 5.26 0.82 6.76
CA PRO A 69 6.04 1.65 7.67
C PRO A 69 5.15 2.61 8.46
N LYS A 70 4.10 3.21 7.86
CA LYS A 70 3.16 4.05 8.62
C LYS A 70 2.42 3.24 9.68
N TYR A 71 2.00 2.02 9.33
CA TYR A 71 1.31 1.11 10.24
C TYR A 71 2.17 0.70 11.43
N LEU A 72 3.47 0.49 11.23
CA LEU A 72 4.39 0.07 12.29
C LEU A 72 4.97 1.24 13.09
N TYR A 73 5.27 2.36 12.43
CA TYR A 73 6.11 3.45 12.96
C TYR A 73 5.42 4.83 12.96
N GLY A 74 4.19 4.91 12.48
CA GLY A 74 3.44 6.18 12.36
C GLY A 74 3.92 7.10 11.21
N ASN A 75 5.00 6.75 10.52
CA ASN A 75 5.56 7.51 9.40
C ASN A 75 6.16 6.56 8.35
N ASN A 76 6.40 7.06 7.13
CA ASN A 76 7.11 6.30 6.10
C ASN A 76 8.51 6.84 5.79
N VAL A 77 9.10 7.68 6.64
CA VAL A 77 10.51 8.07 6.50
C VAL A 77 11.38 6.86 6.78
N ARG A 78 11.09 6.13 7.87
CA ARG A 78 11.74 4.86 8.19
C ARG A 78 11.42 3.80 7.13
N ILE A 79 12.48 3.21 6.60
CA ILE A 79 12.42 2.02 5.73
C ILE A 79 12.22 0.81 6.64
N ILE A 80 11.26 -0.07 6.31
CA ILE A 80 11.06 -1.33 7.06
C ILE A 80 12.26 -2.26 6.88
N MET A 81 12.36 -3.35 7.64
CA MET A 81 13.34 -4.42 7.43
C MET A 81 12.61 -5.77 7.35
N ASP A 82 13.27 -6.82 6.88
CA ASP A 82 12.65 -8.16 6.76
C ASP A 82 12.14 -8.66 8.12
N SER A 83 12.84 -8.33 9.21
CA SER A 83 12.43 -8.60 10.60
C SER A 83 11.11 -7.93 11.00
N ASP A 84 10.67 -6.90 10.27
CA ASP A 84 9.43 -6.17 10.55
C ASP A 84 8.21 -6.88 9.97
N ILE A 85 8.39 -7.75 8.97
CA ILE A 85 7.28 -8.40 8.25
C ILE A 85 6.46 -9.33 9.16
N PRO A 86 7.07 -10.20 10.00
CA PRO A 86 6.30 -10.98 10.97
C PRO A 86 5.56 -10.11 12.00
N ILE A 87 6.16 -8.97 12.39
CA ILE A 87 5.54 -8.02 13.33
C ILE A 87 4.31 -7.36 12.70
N PHE A 88 4.42 -6.98 11.43
CA PHE A 88 3.33 -6.44 10.63
C PHE A 88 2.15 -7.41 10.57
N PHE A 89 2.36 -8.66 10.13
CA PHE A 89 1.26 -9.63 10.03
C PHE A 89 0.62 -9.94 11.38
N ARG A 90 1.41 -10.05 12.45
CA ARG A 90 0.87 -10.23 13.81
C ARG A 90 -0.02 -9.06 14.22
N LYS A 91 0.43 -7.82 14.03
CA LYS A 91 -0.36 -6.62 14.34
C LYS A 91 -1.62 -6.52 13.47
N LEU A 92 -1.51 -6.81 12.18
CA LEU A 92 -2.64 -6.81 11.25
C LEU A 92 -3.70 -7.83 11.66
N ASN A 93 -3.31 -9.08 11.91
CA ASN A 93 -4.23 -10.13 12.34
C ASN A 93 -4.93 -9.79 13.66
N ASN A 94 -4.20 -9.22 14.62
CA ASN A 94 -4.79 -8.77 15.88
C ASN A 94 -5.82 -7.65 15.65
N GLN A 95 -5.51 -6.68 14.77
CA GLN A 95 -6.45 -5.60 14.46
C GLN A 95 -7.69 -6.10 13.71
N LEU A 96 -7.52 -6.95 12.69
CA LEU A 96 -8.64 -7.55 11.95
C LEU A 96 -9.56 -8.36 12.87
N TRP A 97 -8.98 -9.08 13.83
CA TRP A 97 -9.75 -9.82 14.84
C TRP A 97 -10.50 -8.88 15.80
N ASN A 98 -9.81 -7.89 16.39
CA ASN A 98 -10.38 -7.04 17.42
C ASN A 98 -11.43 -6.06 16.87
N ASP A 99 -11.17 -5.48 15.70
CA ASP A 99 -12.01 -4.40 15.15
C ASP A 99 -13.13 -4.94 14.25
N PHE A 100 -12.93 -6.12 13.64
CA PHE A 100 -13.84 -6.67 12.63
C PHE A 100 -14.29 -8.11 12.89
N TYR A 101 -13.82 -8.77 13.96
CA TYR A 101 -14.11 -10.18 14.26
C TYR A 101 -13.81 -11.14 13.08
N LEU A 102 -12.79 -10.81 12.28
CA LEU A 102 -12.39 -11.58 11.10
C LEU A 102 -11.57 -12.81 11.47
N PHE A 103 -11.93 -13.98 10.92
CA PHE A 103 -11.23 -15.26 11.12
C PHE A 103 -11.07 -16.05 9.81
N PRO A 104 -10.10 -16.97 9.68
CA PRO A 104 -9.03 -17.26 10.62
C PRO A 104 -7.95 -16.17 10.63
N ARG A 105 -7.02 -16.23 11.59
CA ARG A 105 -5.81 -15.42 11.54
C ARG A 105 -4.84 -16.07 10.54
N HIS A 106 -4.61 -15.41 9.42
CA HIS A 106 -3.79 -15.95 8.33
C HIS A 106 -2.31 -15.72 8.54
N ASP A 107 -1.49 -16.72 8.21
CA ASP A 107 -0.07 -16.48 7.93
C ASP A 107 0.08 -15.63 6.65
N SER A 108 1.21 -14.92 6.55
CA SER A 108 1.66 -14.24 5.34
C SER A 108 1.52 -15.05 4.03
N ALA A 109 1.70 -16.37 4.07
CA ALA A 109 1.59 -17.22 2.88
C ALA A 109 0.15 -17.33 2.31
N TYR A 110 -0.88 -17.06 3.13
CA TYR A 110 -2.28 -17.12 2.70
C TYR A 110 -2.78 -15.82 2.06
N TRP A 111 -1.97 -14.76 2.12
CA TRP A 111 -2.28 -13.50 1.49
C TRP A 111 -1.79 -13.48 0.04
N THR A 112 -2.66 -13.07 -0.88
CA THR A 112 -2.28 -12.85 -2.28
C THR A 112 -2.13 -11.37 -2.56
N VAL A 113 -0.93 -10.97 -2.99
CA VAL A 113 -0.60 -9.58 -3.34
C VAL A 113 -1.18 -9.21 -4.71
N THR A 114 -1.87 -8.08 -4.74
CA THR A 114 -2.46 -7.50 -5.96
C THR A 114 -1.74 -6.24 -6.42
N ARG A 115 -1.15 -5.50 -5.48
CA ARG A 115 -0.28 -4.36 -5.74
C ARG A 115 0.78 -4.27 -4.64
N MET A 116 1.97 -3.87 -5.04
CA MET A 116 3.08 -3.67 -4.13
C MET A 116 3.83 -2.41 -4.55
N ASP A 117 4.07 -1.54 -3.59
CA ASP A 117 4.86 -0.33 -3.76
C ASP A 117 6.16 -0.55 -3.01
N VAL A 118 7.28 -0.51 -3.73
CA VAL A 118 8.63 -0.61 -3.15
C VAL A 118 9.27 0.75 -3.17
N CYS A 119 10.07 1.05 -2.15
CA CYS A 119 10.78 2.31 -2.05
C CYS A 119 12.22 2.13 -1.59
N TRP A 120 12.99 3.19 -1.81
CA TRP A 120 14.33 3.38 -1.28
C TRP A 120 14.59 4.86 -1.02
N ASN A 121 15.26 5.18 0.08
CA ASN A 121 15.70 6.56 0.37
C ASN A 121 17.19 6.67 0.09
N PHE A 122 17.56 7.71 -0.65
CA PHE A 122 18.94 8.11 -0.87
C PHE A 122 19.21 9.36 -0.04
N GLN A 123 20.24 9.31 0.81
CA GLN A 123 20.72 10.49 1.52
C GLN A 123 21.66 11.26 0.58
N VAL A 124 21.19 12.40 0.07
CA VAL A 124 21.91 13.22 -0.92
C VAL A 124 22.10 14.67 -0.45
N GLY A 125 21.70 14.99 0.79
CA GLY A 125 21.90 16.31 1.39
C GLY A 125 21.24 17.40 0.57
N GLY A 126 21.96 18.50 0.33
CA GLY A 126 21.44 19.64 -0.45
C GLY A 126 21.19 19.33 -1.94
N ALA A 127 21.64 18.18 -2.46
CA ALA A 127 21.61 17.86 -3.89
C ALA A 127 20.27 17.28 -4.38
N VAL A 128 19.23 17.19 -3.52
CA VAL A 128 17.95 16.54 -3.86
C VAL A 128 17.34 17.11 -5.14
N ARG A 129 17.34 18.44 -5.28
CA ARG A 129 16.73 19.12 -6.44
C ARG A 129 17.51 18.83 -7.72
N GLU A 130 18.83 18.84 -7.65
CA GLU A 130 19.72 18.57 -8.78
C GLU A 130 19.51 17.16 -9.32
N TYR A 131 19.35 16.17 -8.44
CA TYR A 131 19.00 14.81 -8.85
C TYR A 131 17.65 14.75 -9.56
N ILE A 132 16.61 15.41 -9.01
CA ILE A 132 15.28 15.42 -9.62
C ILE A 132 15.31 16.12 -10.99
N ASP A 133 16.06 17.23 -11.11
CA ASP A 133 16.23 17.97 -12.35
C ASP A 133 16.91 17.12 -13.43
N VAL A 134 17.97 16.38 -13.08
CA VAL A 134 18.65 15.46 -13.99
C VAL A 134 17.73 14.31 -14.39
N PHE A 135 17.05 13.69 -13.43
CA PHE A 135 16.11 12.61 -13.70
C PHE A 135 14.92 13.07 -14.57
N GLY A 136 14.43 14.30 -14.37
CA GLY A 136 13.37 14.90 -15.18
C GLY A 136 13.70 14.96 -16.69
N GLN A 137 14.99 14.97 -17.04
CA GLN A 137 15.45 15.02 -18.43
C GLN A 137 15.59 13.62 -19.07
N ILE A 138 15.51 12.54 -18.29
CA ILE A 138 15.67 11.19 -18.80
C ILE A 138 14.40 10.73 -19.51
N HIS A 139 14.55 10.38 -20.78
CA HIS A 139 13.52 9.67 -21.53
C HIS A 139 13.58 8.16 -21.26
N VAL A 140 12.49 7.60 -20.72
CA VAL A 140 12.36 6.15 -20.53
C VAL A 140 11.37 5.60 -21.57
N PRO A 141 11.82 4.77 -22.52
CA PRO A 141 10.96 4.24 -23.57
C PRO A 141 9.73 3.51 -23.02
N LYS A 142 8.54 3.79 -23.59
CA LYS A 142 7.23 3.22 -23.19
C LYS A 142 6.67 3.76 -21.86
N TYR A 143 7.27 4.80 -21.29
CA TYR A 143 6.74 5.50 -20.13
C TYR A 143 6.43 6.95 -20.48
N THR A 144 5.37 7.47 -19.85
CA THR A 144 5.10 8.90 -19.83
C THR A 144 5.88 9.52 -18.68
N THR A 145 6.74 10.49 -18.99
CA THR A 145 7.43 11.30 -17.98
C THR A 145 6.53 12.44 -17.52
N ARG A 146 6.49 12.70 -16.21
CA ARG A 146 5.83 13.86 -15.60
C ARG A 146 6.77 14.49 -14.59
N VAL A 147 6.84 15.82 -14.59
CA VAL A 147 7.55 16.61 -13.59
C VAL A 147 6.56 17.62 -13.03
N TYR A 148 6.44 17.71 -11.71
CA TYR A 148 5.49 18.63 -11.06
C TYR A 148 6.00 19.11 -9.69
N GLY A 149 5.28 20.06 -9.10
CA GLY A 149 5.64 20.65 -7.81
C GLY A 149 6.91 21.49 -7.88
N ASP A 150 7.07 22.35 -8.89
CA ASP A 150 8.30 23.13 -9.11
C ASP A 150 9.61 22.28 -9.10
N ARG A 151 9.54 21.10 -9.74
CA ARG A 151 10.63 20.12 -9.82
C ARG A 151 10.96 19.43 -8.48
N GLU A 152 9.96 19.24 -7.64
CA GLU A 152 10.05 18.40 -6.43
C GLU A 152 9.81 16.92 -6.70
N THR A 153 9.26 16.57 -7.86
CA THR A 153 8.96 15.19 -8.21
C THR A 153 9.10 14.96 -9.70
N VAL A 154 9.72 13.84 -10.06
CA VAL A 154 9.68 13.24 -11.39
C VAL A 154 9.01 11.87 -11.30
N GLU A 155 8.12 11.58 -12.23
CA GLU A 155 7.48 10.27 -12.41
C GLU A 155 7.70 9.75 -13.83
N TRP A 156 8.00 8.47 -13.97
CA TRP A 156 7.83 7.72 -15.21
C TRP A 156 6.75 6.66 -15.01
N MET A 157 5.68 6.73 -15.80
CA MET A 157 4.53 5.83 -15.60
C MET A 157 3.98 5.26 -16.90
N ASN A 158 3.40 4.06 -16.76
CA ASN A 158 2.50 3.46 -17.73
C ASN A 158 1.34 2.76 -16.99
N LYS A 159 0.55 1.93 -17.69
CA LYS A 159 -0.59 1.22 -17.07
C LYS A 159 -0.19 0.19 -16.00
N SER A 160 1.06 -0.30 -16.03
CA SER A 160 1.54 -1.42 -15.20
C SER A 160 2.41 -1.00 -14.03
N ILE A 161 3.26 0.02 -14.25
CA ILE A 161 4.24 0.49 -13.29
C ILE A 161 4.23 2.02 -13.26
N ARG A 162 4.41 2.59 -12.07
CA ARG A 162 4.83 3.98 -11.89
C ARG A 162 6.10 4.00 -11.07
N MET A 163 7.13 4.67 -11.57
CA MET A 163 8.37 4.96 -10.86
C MET A 163 8.40 6.44 -10.56
N SER A 164 8.82 6.84 -9.36
CA SER A 164 8.95 8.23 -8.98
C SER A 164 10.23 8.49 -8.19
N PHE A 165 10.81 9.67 -8.38
CA PHE A 165 11.76 10.27 -7.46
C PHE A 165 11.18 11.57 -6.93
N TYR A 166 11.27 11.81 -5.62
CA TYR A 166 10.77 13.04 -5.02
C TYR A 166 11.56 13.45 -3.78
N ASP A 167 11.46 14.74 -3.47
CA ASP A 167 11.98 15.34 -2.23
C ASP A 167 11.13 14.88 -1.05
N LYS A 168 11.68 13.99 -0.22
CA LYS A 168 10.96 13.42 0.91
C LYS A 168 10.82 14.42 2.06
N GLU A 169 11.79 15.31 2.23
CA GLU A 169 11.77 16.35 3.26
C GLU A 169 10.59 17.30 3.02
N ARG A 170 10.45 17.80 1.79
CA ARG A 170 9.33 18.67 1.41
C ARG A 170 7.98 18.00 1.55
N GLU A 171 7.87 16.72 1.17
CA GLU A 171 6.64 15.94 1.35
C GLU A 171 6.24 15.87 2.83
N VAL A 172 7.22 15.62 3.70
CA VAL A 172 7.03 15.49 5.15
C VAL A 172 6.68 16.85 5.78
N LEU A 173 7.34 17.93 5.38
CA LEU A 173 7.05 19.31 5.81
C LEU A 173 5.61 19.71 5.48
N ALA A 174 5.12 19.37 4.29
CA ALA A 174 3.74 19.65 3.88
C ALA A 174 2.69 18.93 4.74
N ARG A 175 3.06 17.83 5.40
CA ARG A 175 2.15 17.03 6.25
C ARG A 175 2.10 17.44 7.72
N LYS A 176 2.83 18.48 8.14
CA LYS A 176 2.86 19.00 9.53
C LYS A 176 3.13 17.91 10.58
N VAL A 177 4.11 17.05 10.32
CA VAL A 177 4.52 16.00 11.26
C VAL A 177 5.48 16.52 12.34
N SER A 178 5.92 15.66 13.26
CA SER A 178 6.84 16.05 14.33
C SER A 178 8.21 16.46 13.78
N LYS A 179 8.93 17.27 14.57
CA LYS A 179 10.25 17.81 14.19
C LYS A 179 11.26 16.68 13.96
N GLU A 180 11.21 15.62 14.76
CA GLU A 180 12.10 14.47 14.64
C GLU A 180 11.93 13.76 13.29
N ILE A 181 10.70 13.69 12.76
CA ILE A 181 10.42 13.08 11.46
C ILE A 181 10.93 13.98 10.32
N VAL A 182 10.82 15.30 10.47
CA VAL A 182 11.38 16.28 9.51
C VAL A 182 12.91 16.16 9.48
N GLU A 183 13.56 16.16 10.65
CA GLU A 183 15.01 16.01 10.78
C GLU A 183 15.49 14.67 10.16
N ALA A 184 14.75 13.58 10.38
CA ALA A 184 15.05 12.28 9.77
C ALA A 184 14.85 12.26 8.24
N ALA A 185 14.06 13.18 7.69
CA ALA A 185 13.82 13.29 6.25
C ALA A 185 14.80 14.25 5.55
N ASN A 186 15.63 14.98 6.29
CA ASN A 186 16.50 16.01 5.74
C ASN A 186 17.46 15.45 4.68
N GLY A 187 17.45 16.08 3.50
CA GLY A 187 18.28 15.68 2.36
C GLY A 187 17.92 14.34 1.72
N LEU A 188 16.74 13.78 2.03
CA LEU A 188 16.31 12.51 1.47
C LEU A 188 15.64 12.66 0.09
N LEU A 189 16.25 12.06 -0.91
CA LEU A 189 15.63 11.76 -2.19
C LEU A 189 14.99 10.37 -2.10
N ARG A 190 13.66 10.27 -2.22
CA ARG A 190 12.98 8.97 -2.22
C ARG A 190 12.70 8.49 -3.65
N PHE A 191 13.08 7.25 -3.92
CA PHE A 191 12.57 6.47 -5.03
C PHE A 191 11.37 5.63 -4.60
N GLU A 192 10.34 5.57 -5.43
CA GLU A 192 9.20 4.66 -5.26
C GLU A 192 8.84 3.99 -6.59
N CYS A 193 8.59 2.68 -6.56
CA CYS A 193 8.13 1.90 -7.68
C CYS A 193 6.84 1.17 -7.31
N ASN A 194 5.76 1.60 -7.96
CA ASN A 194 4.40 1.13 -7.78
C ASN A 194 4.09 0.03 -8.79
N ILE A 195 4.00 -1.22 -8.34
CA ILE A 195 3.77 -2.39 -9.20
C ILE A 195 2.29 -2.78 -9.10
N ARG A 196 1.53 -2.51 -10.17
CA ARG A 196 0.08 -2.82 -10.26
C ARG A 196 -0.23 -4.06 -11.09
N ASN A 197 0.73 -4.47 -11.91
CA ASN A 197 0.52 -5.56 -12.86
C ASN A 197 0.79 -6.91 -12.20
N SER A 198 -0.25 -7.75 -12.15
CA SER A 198 -0.16 -9.10 -11.59
C SER A 198 0.87 -9.99 -12.29
N ARG A 199 1.09 -9.85 -13.60
CA ARG A 199 2.10 -10.61 -14.35
C ARG A 199 3.52 -10.25 -13.95
N LEU A 200 3.76 -9.00 -13.54
CA LEU A 200 5.08 -8.59 -13.03
C LEU A 200 5.34 -9.18 -11.65
N LEU A 201 4.35 -9.14 -10.75
CA LEU A 201 4.44 -9.79 -9.45
C LEU A 201 4.70 -11.30 -9.59
N LYS A 202 4.07 -11.94 -10.59
CA LYS A 202 4.27 -13.37 -10.89
C LYS A 202 5.70 -13.76 -11.30
N LYS A 203 6.56 -12.81 -11.67
CA LYS A 203 7.98 -13.07 -11.92
C LYS A 203 8.77 -13.35 -10.64
N PHE A 204 8.28 -12.85 -9.50
CA PHE A 204 8.92 -12.99 -8.19
C PHE A 204 8.23 -14.04 -7.32
N SER A 205 6.91 -14.22 -7.50
CA SER A 205 6.13 -15.25 -6.81
C SER A 205 4.97 -15.70 -7.72
N ALA A 206 4.98 -16.96 -8.16
CA ALA A 206 4.01 -17.48 -9.12
C ALA A 206 2.55 -17.33 -8.65
N ASN A 207 2.33 -17.52 -7.35
CA ASN A 207 1.03 -17.36 -6.70
C ASN A 207 0.82 -15.93 -6.16
N ARG A 208 1.88 -15.14 -6.08
CA ARG A 208 1.94 -13.81 -5.46
C ARG A 208 1.65 -13.86 -3.96
N TRP A 209 2.13 -14.91 -3.31
CA TRP A 209 2.01 -15.06 -1.87
C TRP A 209 2.80 -13.97 -1.17
N ALA A 210 2.19 -13.33 -0.17
CA ALA A 210 2.84 -12.23 0.52
C ALA A 210 4.09 -12.69 1.28
N GLY A 211 4.09 -13.93 1.79
CA GLY A 211 5.27 -14.55 2.41
C GLY A 211 6.48 -14.72 1.47
N GLU A 212 6.28 -14.70 0.15
CA GLU A 212 7.36 -14.76 -0.84
C GLU A 212 7.74 -13.38 -1.42
N LEU A 213 6.78 -12.44 -1.44
CA LEU A 213 6.98 -11.12 -2.05
C LEU A 213 7.45 -10.05 -1.05
N LEU A 214 7.17 -10.25 0.23
CA LEU A 214 7.49 -9.27 1.28
C LEU A 214 8.72 -9.68 2.10
N CYS A 215 9.16 -10.93 2.01
CA CYS A 215 10.27 -11.52 2.74
C CYS A 215 11.51 -11.71 1.87
#